data_AF-A0A0B6ESA2-F1
#
_entry.id   AF-A0A0B6ESA2-F1
#
_cell.length_a   1.000
_cell.length_b   1.000
_cell.length_c   1.000
_cell.angle_alpha   90.00
_cell.angle_beta   90.00
_cell.angle_gamma   90.00
#
_symmetry.space_group_name_H-M   'P 1'
#
loop_
_entity.id
_entity.type
_entity.pdbx_description
1 polymer ?
#
loop_
_entity_poly.entity_id
_entity_poly.type
_entity_poly.pdbx_seq_one_letter_code
_entity_poly.pdbx_strand_id
1 'polypeptide(L)'
;MVPMTSYRFPPAKMTGPFFAVLGATVLVLGTPAVLSLALPEQEPELEDVVLDDPDWRQPIDGLKCSVNHDSMANQAWDCGDTLVEAYVTEGVDDDALALRRGVRATSFGRMPAESEVTDQDGILVLGTYDVVPIYAFSVAKGDLNYQIIFSDGEPTDLAEQFMEAFR
;
A
#
# COMPACT_ATOMS: atom_id res chain seq x y z
N MET A 1 -50.62 -47.02 11.61
CA MET A 1 -50.03 -45.90 10.86
C MET A 1 -50.18 -44.67 11.74
N VAL A 2 -49.09 -44.19 12.34
CA VAL A 2 -49.13 -43.05 13.28
C VAL A 2 -49.07 -41.76 12.44
N PRO A 3 -50.00 -40.81 12.61
CA PRO A 3 -49.95 -39.56 11.86
C PRO A 3 -48.74 -38.73 12.31
N MET A 4 -47.82 -38.44 11.39
CA MET A 4 -46.77 -37.45 11.65
C MET A 4 -47.39 -36.05 11.61
N THR A 5 -47.51 -35.41 12.77
CA THR A 5 -47.83 -34.00 12.87
C THR A 5 -46.67 -33.18 12.31
N SER A 6 -46.80 -32.68 11.08
CA SER A 6 -45.83 -31.74 10.52
C SER A 6 -46.01 -30.39 11.22
N TYR A 7 -45.02 -29.97 12.01
CA TYR A 7 -44.97 -28.63 12.58
C TYR A 7 -44.81 -27.61 11.45
N ARG A 8 -45.84 -26.80 11.19
CA ARG A 8 -45.74 -25.64 10.28
C ARG A 8 -45.36 -24.43 11.10
N PHE A 9 -44.18 -23.86 10.81
CA PHE A 9 -43.83 -22.56 11.36
C PHE A 9 -44.91 -21.54 10.96
N PRO A 10 -45.40 -20.71 11.90
CA PRO A 10 -46.30 -19.62 11.55
C PRO A 10 -45.60 -18.70 10.52
N PRO A 11 -46.35 -18.08 9.59
CA PRO A 11 -45.75 -17.19 8.60
C PRO A 11 -44.95 -16.11 9.33
N ALA A 12 -43.72 -15.86 8.90
CA ALA A 12 -42.86 -14.86 9.51
C ALA A 12 -43.56 -13.50 9.43
N LYS A 13 -44.15 -13.06 10.55
CA LYS A 13 -44.77 -11.74 10.63
C LYS A 13 -43.64 -10.76 10.92
N MET A 14 -43.48 -9.77 10.05
CA MET A 14 -42.67 -8.59 10.36
C MET A 14 -43.36 -7.87 11.52
N THR A 15 -42.88 -8.15 12.73
CA THR A 15 -43.40 -7.60 13.99
C THR A 15 -42.49 -6.48 14.46
N GLY A 16 -42.90 -5.73 15.49
CA GLY A 16 -42.11 -4.62 16.05
C GLY A 16 -40.60 -4.92 16.23
N PRO A 17 -40.20 -6.11 16.74
CA PRO A 17 -38.79 -6.49 16.84
C PRO A 17 -38.02 -6.49 15.52
N PHE A 18 -38.66 -6.87 14.41
CA PHE A 18 -38.01 -6.86 13.09
C PHE A 18 -37.66 -5.43 12.65
N PHE A 19 -38.58 -4.49 12.81
CA PHE A 19 -38.32 -3.08 12.49
C PHE A 19 -37.35 -2.43 13.47
N ALA A 20 -37.36 -2.85 14.74
CA ALA A 20 -36.38 -2.39 15.72
C ALA A 20 -34.96 -2.84 15.34
N VAL A 21 -34.78 -4.10 14.97
CA VAL A 21 -33.49 -4.62 14.49
C VAL A 21 -33.08 -3.92 13.20
N LEU A 22 -33.99 -3.81 12.22
CA LEU A 22 -33.70 -3.13 10.95
C LEU A 22 -33.29 -1.67 11.17
N GLY A 23 -34.02 -0.94 12.02
CA GLY A 23 -33.70 0.45 12.36
C GLY A 23 -32.34 0.57 13.05
N ALA A 24 -32.03 -0.32 13.99
CA ALA A 24 -30.72 -0.38 14.63
C ALA A 24 -29.61 -0.68 13.61
N THR A 25 -29.82 -1.61 12.68
CA THR A 25 -28.87 -1.94 11.61
C THR A 25 -28.64 -0.74 10.69
N VAL A 26 -29.69 -0.06 10.24
CA VAL A 26 -29.57 1.14 9.41
C VAL A 26 -28.84 2.26 10.15
N LEU A 27 -29.09 2.41 11.46
CA LEU A 27 -28.41 3.42 12.26
C LEU A 27 -26.92 3.08 12.39
N VAL A 28 -26.58 1.84 12.78
CA VAL A 28 -25.18 1.41 12.94
C VAL A 28 -24.40 1.49 11.62
N LEU A 29 -24.98 1.03 10.51
CA LEU A 29 -24.30 1.01 9.22
C LEU A 29 -24.36 2.35 8.46
N GLY A 30 -25.40 3.15 8.70
CA GLY A 30 -25.57 4.45 8.06
C GLY A 30 -24.81 5.57 8.77
N THR A 31 -24.56 5.46 10.08
CA THR A 31 -23.85 6.48 10.84
C THR A 31 -22.47 6.80 10.26
N PRO A 32 -21.61 5.83 9.89
CA PRO A 32 -20.32 6.13 9.26
C PRO A 32 -20.45 6.99 7.99
N ALA A 33 -21.41 6.67 7.12
CA ALA A 33 -21.62 7.43 5.87
C ALA A 33 -22.17 8.84 6.10
N VAL A 34 -22.99 9.05 7.13
CA VAL A 34 -23.46 10.39 7.52
C VAL A 34 -22.32 11.19 8.13
N LEU A 35 -21.51 10.55 8.99
CA LEU A 35 -20.34 11.19 9.59
C LEU A 35 -19.29 11.56 8.55
N SER A 36 -19.03 10.71 7.55
CA SER A 36 -18.07 11.01 6.49
C SER A 36 -18.48 12.19 5.63
N LEU A 37 -19.79 12.45 5.45
CA LEU A 37 -20.28 13.63 4.75
C LEU A 37 -20.26 14.90 5.61
N ALA A 38 -20.34 14.75 6.93
CA ALA A 38 -20.42 15.87 7.87
C ALA A 38 -19.03 16.34 8.35
N LEU A 39 -18.05 15.44 8.38
CA LEU A 39 -16.69 15.76 8.75
C LEU A 39 -15.96 16.38 7.55
N PRO A 40 -15.21 17.47 7.75
CA PRO A 40 -14.33 17.98 6.71
C PRO A 40 -13.28 16.94 6.38
N GLU A 41 -12.90 16.86 5.10
CA GLU A 41 -11.72 16.11 4.69
C GLU A 41 -10.51 16.66 5.47
N GLN A 42 -9.86 15.81 6.25
CA GLN A 42 -8.60 16.17 6.89
C GLN A 42 -7.52 16.09 5.82
N GLU A 43 -6.86 17.21 5.54
CA GLU A 43 -5.62 17.16 4.78
C GLU A 43 -4.63 16.29 5.57
N PRO A 44 -3.97 15.32 4.90
CA PRO A 44 -3.09 14.40 5.59
C PRO A 44 -1.89 15.17 6.16
N GLU A 45 -1.49 14.81 7.39
CA GLU A 45 -0.35 15.46 8.05
C GLU A 45 0.94 15.08 7.31
N LEU A 46 1.68 16.10 6.86
CA LEU A 46 2.94 15.92 6.15
C LEU A 46 4.08 15.80 7.16
N GLU A 47 4.74 14.64 7.15
CA GLU A 47 5.85 14.31 8.04
C GLU A 47 7.16 14.17 7.24
N ASP A 48 8.29 14.33 7.92
CA ASP A 48 9.60 14.13 7.27
C ASP A 48 9.76 12.65 6.90
N VAL A 49 10.17 12.37 5.66
CA VAL A 49 10.35 10.99 5.20
C VAL A 49 11.63 10.41 5.79
N VAL A 50 11.48 9.30 6.51
CA VAL A 50 12.59 8.57 7.11
C VAL A 50 12.40 7.09 6.85
N LEU A 51 13.37 6.48 6.17
CA LEU A 51 13.49 5.02 6.11
C LEU A 51 13.98 4.53 7.47
N ASP A 52 13.07 3.91 8.22
CA ASP A 52 13.28 3.52 9.62
C ASP A 52 13.41 2.00 9.75
N ASP A 53 14.48 1.53 10.37
CA ASP A 53 14.71 0.13 10.68
C ASP A 53 15.24 0.05 12.14
N PRO A 54 14.98 -1.04 12.89
CA PRO A 54 15.45 -1.15 14.27
C PRO A 54 16.92 -0.79 14.50
N ASP A 55 17.80 -1.06 13.52
CA ASP A 55 19.24 -0.86 13.66
C ASP A 55 19.77 0.41 12.96
N TRP A 56 19.01 1.03 12.06
CA TRP A 56 19.46 2.21 11.31
C TRP A 56 18.30 3.10 10.85
N ARG A 57 18.59 4.37 10.61
CA ARG A 57 17.62 5.35 10.10
C ARG A 57 18.25 6.15 8.99
N GLN A 58 17.50 6.39 7.92
CA GLN A 58 17.93 7.21 6.81
C GLN A 58 16.87 8.27 6.49
N PRO A 59 17.11 9.53 6.88
CA PRO A 59 16.25 10.62 6.46
C PRO A 59 16.42 10.88 4.96
N ILE A 60 15.34 11.26 4.31
CA ILE A 60 15.33 11.79 2.95
C ILE A 60 15.18 13.31 3.06
N ASP A 61 16.31 14.01 3.01
CA ASP A 61 16.37 15.43 3.33
C ASP A 61 15.48 16.28 2.40
N GLY A 62 14.74 17.21 2.99
CA GLY A 62 13.89 18.16 2.27
C GLY A 62 12.59 17.57 1.71
N LEU A 63 12.27 16.30 2.00
CA LEU A 63 11.05 15.65 1.57
C LEU A 63 10.05 15.50 2.73
N LYS A 64 8.82 15.98 2.50
CA LYS A 64 7.70 15.81 3.42
C LYS A 64 6.54 15.15 2.71
N CYS A 65 6.10 14.02 3.23
CA CYS A 65 5.00 13.23 2.66
C CYS A 65 4.09 12.75 3.79
N SER A 66 2.85 12.36 3.45
CA SER A 66 1.97 11.75 4.43
C SER A 66 2.23 10.25 4.50
N VAL A 67 2.21 9.67 5.70
CA VAL A 67 2.35 8.22 5.86
C VAL A 67 1.13 7.52 5.26
N ASN A 68 1.37 6.54 4.40
CA ASN A 68 0.31 5.71 3.83
C ASN A 68 0.12 4.46 4.70
N HIS A 69 -1.02 4.38 5.38
CA HIS A 69 -1.37 3.24 6.24
C HIS A 69 -2.16 2.13 5.53
N ASP A 70 -2.57 2.36 4.28
CA ASP A 70 -3.32 1.40 3.47
C ASP A 70 -2.40 0.47 2.67
N SER A 71 -1.16 0.88 2.43
CA SER A 71 -0.12 0.06 1.80
C SER A 71 0.23 -1.17 2.66
N MET A 72 0.55 -2.26 1.97
CA MET A 72 1.06 -3.49 2.59
C MET A 72 2.59 -3.54 2.70
N ALA A 73 3.28 -2.49 2.26
CA ALA A 73 4.73 -2.39 2.35
C ALA A 73 5.21 -2.30 3.81
N ASN A 74 6.51 -2.49 4.05
CA ASN A 74 7.07 -2.31 5.39
C ASN A 74 6.91 -0.85 5.86
N GLN A 75 7.10 0.09 4.92
CA GLN A 75 6.86 1.52 5.10
C GLN A 75 6.33 2.10 3.79
N ALA A 76 5.42 3.07 3.86
CA ALA A 76 4.88 3.72 2.68
C ALA A 76 4.48 5.18 2.94
N TRP A 77 4.55 5.99 1.90
CA TRP A 77 4.24 7.42 1.93
C TRP A 77 3.52 7.86 0.66
N ASP A 78 2.53 8.73 0.81
CA ASP A 78 1.92 9.46 -0.30
C ASP A 78 2.63 10.81 -0.47
N CYS A 79 3.41 10.93 -1.54
CA CYS A 79 4.19 12.11 -1.89
C CYS A 79 3.53 12.83 -3.06
N GLY A 80 2.45 13.57 -2.78
CA GLY A 80 1.65 14.22 -3.81
C GLY A 80 0.80 13.21 -4.57
N ASP A 81 1.13 12.96 -5.84
CA ASP A 81 0.46 11.98 -6.70
C ASP A 81 1.25 10.66 -6.85
N THR A 82 2.40 10.56 -6.19
CA THR A 82 3.28 9.39 -6.23
C THR A 82 3.19 8.63 -4.91
N LEU A 83 2.89 7.34 -4.99
CA LEU A 83 2.99 6.42 -3.86
C LEU A 83 4.41 5.88 -3.79
N VAL A 84 5.04 6.03 -2.62
CA VAL A 84 6.36 5.48 -2.32
C VAL A 84 6.21 4.32 -1.36
N GLU A 85 6.72 3.15 -1.73
CA GLU A 85 6.68 1.94 -0.92
C GLU A 85 8.09 1.38 -0.72
N ALA A 86 8.43 1.07 0.53
CA ALA A 86 9.67 0.40 0.89
C ALA A 86 9.38 -1.04 1.33
N TYR A 87 9.94 -2.00 0.60
CA TYR A 87 9.91 -3.42 0.92
C TYR A 87 11.28 -3.87 1.42
N VAL A 88 11.29 -4.71 2.44
CA VAL A 88 12.52 -5.28 3.00
C VAL A 88 12.53 -6.79 2.74
N THR A 89 13.61 -7.27 2.12
CA THR A 89 13.84 -8.69 1.88
C THR A 89 15.18 -9.11 2.48
N GLU A 90 15.19 -10.26 3.15
CA GLU A 90 16.39 -10.89 3.72
C GLU A 90 16.79 -12.11 2.89
N GLY A 91 18.09 -12.39 2.80
CA GLY A 91 18.62 -13.65 2.28
C GLY A 91 18.41 -13.84 0.78
N VAL A 92 18.50 -12.76 0.00
CA VAL A 92 18.42 -12.81 -1.46
C VAL A 92 19.80 -12.63 -2.06
N ASP A 93 20.29 -13.64 -2.78
CA ASP A 93 21.61 -13.61 -3.44
C ASP A 93 21.62 -12.80 -4.76
N ASP A 94 20.44 -12.45 -5.28
CA ASP A 94 20.24 -11.75 -6.56
C ASP A 94 19.32 -10.53 -6.36
N ASP A 95 19.95 -9.37 -6.20
CA ASP A 95 19.28 -8.09 -5.96
C ASP A 95 18.39 -7.65 -7.13
N ALA A 96 18.77 -7.99 -8.36
CA ALA A 96 17.96 -7.71 -9.55
C ALA A 96 16.68 -8.57 -9.56
N LEU A 97 16.76 -9.81 -9.07
CA LEU A 97 15.58 -10.65 -8.85
C LEU A 97 14.71 -10.11 -7.71
N ALA A 98 15.30 -9.64 -6.61
CA ALA A 98 14.58 -9.02 -5.50
C ALA A 98 13.80 -7.80 -5.98
N LEU A 99 14.46 -6.88 -6.69
CA LEU A 99 13.86 -5.65 -7.24
C LEU A 99 12.69 -5.95 -8.18
N ARG A 100 12.86 -6.88 -9.12
CA ARG A 100 11.77 -7.27 -10.03
C ARG A 100 10.60 -7.93 -9.31
N ARG A 101 10.86 -8.69 -8.24
CA ARG A 101 9.79 -9.28 -7.40
C ARG A 101 9.04 -8.22 -6.61
N GLY A 102 9.75 -7.24 -6.05
CA GLY A 102 9.13 -6.07 -5.42
C GLY A 102 8.19 -5.35 -6.38
N VAL A 103 8.70 -4.95 -7.55
CA VAL A 103 7.88 -4.30 -8.58
C VAL A 103 6.74 -5.20 -9.06
N ARG A 104 6.92 -6.52 -9.11
CA ARG A 104 5.83 -7.44 -9.47
C ARG A 104 4.72 -7.49 -8.42
N ALA A 105 5.06 -7.36 -7.14
CA ALA A 105 4.08 -7.38 -6.05
C ALA A 105 3.15 -6.16 -6.10
N THR A 106 3.66 -5.03 -6.59
CA THR A 106 2.95 -3.74 -6.65
C THR A 106 2.32 -3.48 -8.02
N SER A 107 2.91 -4.01 -9.10
CA SER A 107 2.40 -3.81 -10.45
C SER A 107 1.32 -4.81 -10.85
N PHE A 108 0.19 -4.28 -11.33
CA PHE A 108 -0.84 -5.07 -12.03
C PHE A 108 -0.45 -5.44 -13.47
N GLY A 109 0.75 -5.03 -13.92
CA GLY A 109 1.28 -5.25 -15.26
C GLY A 109 1.94 -6.62 -15.49
N ARG A 110 2.76 -6.70 -16.54
CA ARG A 110 3.59 -7.90 -16.79
C ARG A 110 4.75 -7.97 -15.80
N MET A 111 5.36 -9.15 -15.70
CA MET A 111 6.61 -9.29 -14.98
C MET A 111 7.69 -8.42 -15.63
N PRO A 112 8.42 -7.59 -14.86
CA PRO A 112 9.58 -6.89 -15.39
C PRO A 112 10.64 -7.88 -15.87
N ALA A 113 11.20 -7.61 -17.05
CA ALA A 113 12.30 -8.38 -17.62
C ALA A 113 13.62 -8.01 -16.94
N GLU A 114 14.57 -8.95 -16.94
CA GLU A 114 15.91 -8.71 -16.40
C GLU A 114 16.63 -7.58 -17.15
N SER A 115 16.39 -7.43 -18.45
CA SER A 115 16.93 -6.35 -19.28
C SER A 115 16.43 -4.95 -18.94
N GLU A 116 15.38 -4.83 -18.11
CA GLU A 116 14.84 -3.55 -17.63
C GLU A 116 15.48 -3.09 -16.33
N VAL A 117 16.32 -3.95 -15.71
CA VAL A 117 17.14 -3.57 -14.57
C VAL A 117 18.44 -2.99 -15.10
N THR A 118 18.74 -1.77 -14.67
CA THR A 118 19.97 -1.05 -15.02
C THR A 118 20.75 -0.69 -13.77
N ASP A 119 22.08 -0.68 -13.87
CA ASP A 119 22.95 -0.15 -12.81
C ASP A 119 23.17 1.35 -13.05
N GLN A 120 22.86 2.16 -12.04
CA GLN A 120 23.14 3.59 -12.00
C GLN A 120 24.01 3.88 -10.78
N ASP A 121 25.30 4.11 -11.00
CA ASP A 121 26.29 4.39 -9.95
C ASP A 121 26.35 3.32 -8.82
N GLY A 122 26.14 2.05 -9.17
CA GLY A 122 26.12 0.93 -8.21
C GLY A 122 24.76 0.71 -7.53
N ILE A 123 23.73 1.46 -7.92
CA ILE A 123 22.34 1.27 -7.49
C ILE A 123 21.58 0.59 -8.63
N LEU A 124 20.96 -0.57 -8.36
CA LEU A 124 20.10 -1.20 -9.35
C LEU A 124 18.77 -0.46 -9.41
N VAL A 125 18.36 -0.11 -10.62
CA VAL A 125 17.17 0.66 -10.94
C VAL A 125 16.32 -0.11 -11.93
N LEU A 126 15.00 -0.02 -11.79
CA LEU A 126 14.01 -0.61 -12.68
C LEU A 126 12.94 0.42 -12.98
N GLY A 127 12.80 0.79 -14.25
CA GLY A 127 11.71 1.62 -14.74
C GLY A 127 10.80 0.84 -15.69
N THR A 128 9.49 0.86 -15.46
CA THR A 128 8.48 0.32 -16.39
C THR A 128 7.33 1.30 -16.58
N TYR A 129 6.84 1.41 -17.82
CA TYR A 129 5.79 2.35 -18.22
C TYR A 129 4.64 1.60 -18.90
N ASP A 130 4.17 0.51 -18.27
CA ASP A 130 3.04 -0.29 -18.80
C ASP A 130 1.70 0.41 -18.54
N VAL A 131 0.99 0.04 -17.47
CA VAL A 131 -0.36 0.59 -17.15
C VAL A 131 -0.26 1.77 -16.18
N VAL A 132 0.68 1.68 -15.23
CA VAL A 132 1.02 2.73 -14.27
C VAL A 132 2.55 2.90 -14.38
N PRO A 133 3.06 4.14 -14.45
CA PRO A 133 4.50 4.37 -14.42
C PRO A 133 5.05 3.89 -13.08
N ILE A 134 6.07 3.04 -13.15
CA ILE A 134 6.78 2.56 -11.97
C ILE A 134 8.26 2.86 -12.16
N TYR A 135 8.84 3.45 -11.13
CA TYR A 135 10.27 3.54 -10.96
C TYR A 135 10.63 2.85 -9.66
N ALA A 136 11.72 2.11 -9.62
CA ALA A 136 12.14 1.42 -8.41
C ALA A 136 13.65 1.31 -8.36
N PHE A 137 14.21 1.26 -7.17
CA PHE A 137 15.62 0.96 -6.97
C PHE A 137 15.85 0.07 -5.76
N SER A 138 17.01 -0.59 -5.71
CA SER A 138 17.40 -1.41 -4.57
C SER A 138 18.61 -0.84 -3.83
N VAL A 139 18.56 -0.84 -2.50
CA VAL A 139 19.70 -0.50 -1.64
C VAL A 139 19.95 -1.65 -0.67
N ALA A 140 21.20 -2.12 -0.63
CA ALA A 140 21.65 -3.11 0.33
C ALA A 140 22.16 -2.42 1.61
N LYS A 141 21.73 -2.91 2.78
CA LYS A 141 22.27 -2.52 4.09
C LYS A 141 22.47 -3.77 4.94
N GLY A 142 23.72 -4.18 5.13
CA GLY A 142 24.04 -5.44 5.80
C GLY A 142 23.52 -6.64 5.02
N ASP A 143 22.74 -7.51 5.65
CA ASP A 143 22.12 -8.70 5.05
C ASP A 143 20.69 -8.44 4.49
N LEU A 144 20.23 -7.17 4.56
CA LEU A 144 18.91 -6.74 4.13
C LEU A 144 19.00 -5.96 2.80
N ASN A 145 18.07 -6.27 1.90
CA ASN A 145 17.85 -5.54 0.66
C ASN A 145 16.53 -4.79 0.73
N TYR A 146 16.61 -3.47 0.58
CA TYR A 146 15.47 -2.57 0.54
C TYR A 146 15.12 -2.31 -0.92
N GLN A 147 13.89 -2.63 -1.33
CA GLN A 147 13.34 -2.22 -2.62
C GLN A 147 12.43 -1.02 -2.40
N ILE A 148 12.83 0.12 -2.95
CA ILE A 148 12.03 1.34 -2.90
C ILE A 148 11.32 1.48 -4.24
N ILE A 149 10.00 1.51 -4.21
CA ILE A 149 9.13 1.46 -5.37
C ILE A 149 8.28 2.71 -5.38
N PHE A 150 8.25 3.38 -6.52
CA PHE A 150 7.50 4.59 -6.78
C PHE A 150 6.46 4.26 -7.85
N SER A 151 5.18 4.44 -7.54
CA SER A 151 4.09 4.24 -8.49
C SER A 151 3.23 5.47 -8.61
N ASP A 152 2.55 5.58 -9.75
CA ASP A 152 1.68 6.72 -10.09
C ASP A 152 2.48 8.02 -10.28
N GLY A 153 1.80 9.07 -10.74
CA GLY A 153 2.40 10.39 -10.96
C GLY A 153 3.58 10.40 -11.93
N GLU A 154 4.55 11.28 -11.64
CA GLU A 154 5.85 11.40 -12.31
C GLU A 154 6.97 10.98 -11.34
N PRO A 155 7.23 9.67 -11.18
CA PRO A 155 8.01 9.16 -10.04
C PRO A 155 9.52 9.41 -10.13
N THR A 156 10.03 9.85 -11.29
CA THR A 156 11.47 9.88 -11.58
C THR A 156 12.23 10.89 -10.72
N ASP A 157 11.76 12.14 -10.65
CA ASP A 157 12.44 13.21 -9.87
C ASP A 157 12.45 12.87 -8.38
N LEU A 158 11.34 12.31 -7.87
CA LEU A 158 11.23 11.87 -6.49
C LEU A 158 12.18 10.70 -6.21
N ALA A 159 12.25 9.72 -7.11
CA ALA A 159 13.18 8.60 -6.98
C ALA A 159 14.65 9.05 -6.99
N GLU A 160 15.01 10.04 -7.80
CA GLU A 160 16.35 10.63 -7.80
C GLU A 160 16.70 11.26 -6.45
N GLN A 161 15.77 12.01 -5.83
CA GLN A 161 15.97 12.58 -4.50
C GLN A 161 16.20 11.50 -3.43
N PHE A 162 15.44 10.39 -3.50
CA PHE A 162 15.65 9.26 -2.60
C PHE A 162 17.02 8.60 -2.83
N MET A 163 17.41 8.35 -4.09
CA MET A 163 18.70 7.76 -4.42
C MET A 163 19.88 8.62 -3.96
N GLU A 164 19.76 9.96 -4.00
CA GLU A 164 20.80 10.87 -3.51
C GLU A 164 21.09 10.66 -2.02
N ALA A 165 20.08 10.31 -1.21
CA ALA A 165 20.28 10.00 0.21
C ALA A 165 21.13 8.73 0.47
N PHE A 166 21.34 7.90 -0.56
CA PHE A 166 22.08 6.63 -0.47
C PHE A 166 23.44 6.64 -1.17
N ARG A 167 23.80 7.72 -1.87
CA ARG A 167 25.12 7.92 -2.48
C ARG A 167 26.15 8.39 -1.46
#